data_AF-A0AAN0KHL9-F1
#
_entry.id   AF-A0AAN0KHL9-F1
#
_cell.length_a   1.000
_cell.length_b   1.000
_cell.length_c   1.000
_cell.angle_alpha   90.00
_cell.angle_beta   90.00
_cell.angle_gamma   90.00
#
_symmetry.space_group_name_H-M   'P 1'
#
loop_
_entity.id
_entity.type
_entity.pdbx_description
1 polymer ?
#
loop_
_entity_poly.entity_id
_entity_poly.type
_entity_poly.pdbx_seq_one_letter_code
_entity_poly.pdbx_strand_id
1 'polypeptide(L)'
;MPHSHTVGAERHVFASLRELMAKATPARSGDNLAGVAARHDTERVAAQMALADLPLAHFLQEALVPYESDEVTRLIIDSHDRAAFAPVAHLTVGGFRDWLLSDAAHEAALSALAPGLTPEMVAATSKLCRNQDLILIAQKCRVVTRFRNTIGLAGRMSTRLQPNHPTDDPSGIAASLLDGLMYGNGDAVIGINPASDSIAAVSTLLFMLDEVIQQYQIPTQSCVLTHVTTSIEAIGRGVPVDLVFQSIAGTQDANRSFGIDLALLQEGYDAAQSLARGTVGNNAMYFETGQGSALSAGANHGLDQQTCEARAYAVARKFQPLLVNTVVGFIGPEYLYDGKQIIRAGLEDHFCGKLLGLPMGCDICYTNHAQADQNDMDVLLTLFGVAGINFIMGIPGSDDIMLNYQTTSFHDALYLRKTLGLRPTPEFEAWLQTMGIAQSGGPGLRLADGLPAPFSQALAQLN
;
A
#
# COMPACT_ATOMS: atom_id res chain seq x y z
N MET A 1 -8.36 31.50 9.73
CA MET A 1 -7.37 32.60 9.92
C MET A 1 -6.11 32.22 9.14
N PRO A 2 -5.33 33.16 8.60
CA PRO A 2 -4.08 32.80 7.92
C PRO A 2 -3.10 32.16 8.92
N HIS A 3 -2.38 31.14 8.48
CA HIS A 3 -1.32 30.51 9.27
C HIS A 3 -0.03 31.31 9.06
N SER A 4 0.81 31.45 10.08
CA SER A 4 2.06 32.19 9.92
C SER A 4 3.14 31.75 10.89
N HIS A 5 4.39 31.86 10.45
CA HIS A 5 5.56 31.68 11.31
C HIS A 5 6.61 32.74 10.98
N THR A 6 7.36 33.19 11.98
CA THR A 6 8.41 34.21 11.82
C THR A 6 9.78 33.56 11.91
N VAL A 7 10.59 33.69 10.86
CA VAL A 7 11.98 33.23 10.82
C VAL A 7 12.89 34.47 10.80
N GLY A 8 13.59 34.73 11.90
CA GLY A 8 14.37 35.96 12.06
C GLY A 8 13.49 37.20 11.99
N ALA A 9 13.69 38.04 10.97
CA ALA A 9 12.89 39.26 10.75
C ALA A 9 11.76 39.07 9.71
N GLU A 10 11.70 37.94 9.02
CA GLU A 10 10.73 37.66 7.96
C GLU A 10 9.52 36.91 8.52
N ARG A 11 8.31 37.40 8.22
CA ARG A 11 7.06 36.70 8.56
C ARG A 11 6.53 36.00 7.32
N HIS A 12 6.51 34.68 7.36
CA HIS A 12 5.87 33.86 6.34
C HIS A 12 4.40 33.68 6.68
N VAL A 13 3.53 33.93 5.71
CA VAL A 13 2.06 33.82 5.85
C VAL A 13 1.55 32.84 4.79
N PHE A 14 0.70 31.91 5.22
CA PHE A 14 0.04 30.90 4.40
C PHE A 14 -1.46 31.17 4.44
N ALA A 15 -2.07 31.36 3.28
CA ALA A 15 -3.43 31.87 3.14
C ALA A 15 -4.51 30.86 3.57
N SER A 16 -4.20 29.56 3.49
CA SER A 16 -5.13 28.48 3.83
C SER A 16 -4.40 27.28 4.45
N LEU A 17 -5.17 26.38 5.08
CA LEU A 17 -4.63 25.11 5.57
C LEU A 17 -4.08 24.24 4.42
N ARG A 18 -4.72 24.26 3.25
CA ARG A 18 -4.25 23.58 2.03
C ARG A 18 -2.86 24.07 1.61
N GLU A 19 -2.65 25.39 1.59
CA GLU A 19 -1.34 25.95 1.25
C GLU A 19 -0.27 25.60 2.30
N LEU A 20 -0.61 25.68 3.59
CA LEU A 20 0.29 25.31 4.68
C LEU A 20 0.73 23.84 4.56
N MET A 21 -0.23 22.94 4.37
CA MET A 21 0.01 21.50 4.19
C MET A 21 0.91 21.23 2.98
N ALA A 22 0.62 21.86 1.84
CA ALA A 22 1.40 21.65 0.64
C ALA A 22 2.84 22.16 0.79
N LYS A 23 3.02 23.39 1.29
CA LYS A 23 4.36 23.98 1.46
C LYS A 23 5.19 23.33 2.56
N ALA A 24 4.59 22.66 3.53
CA ALA A 24 5.32 21.88 4.54
C ALA A 24 5.89 20.55 3.99
N THR A 25 5.42 20.11 2.83
CA THR A 25 5.82 18.85 2.20
C THR A 25 7.29 18.89 1.75
N PRO A 26 8.09 17.83 2.03
CA PRO A 26 9.41 17.67 1.42
C PRO A 26 9.34 17.75 -0.10
N ALA A 27 10.32 18.44 -0.70
CA ALA A 27 10.34 18.72 -2.13
C ALA A 27 10.18 17.45 -2.97
N ARG A 28 9.20 17.47 -3.89
CA ARG A 28 8.93 16.43 -4.89
C ARG A 28 8.47 17.08 -6.19
N SER A 29 8.75 16.46 -7.33
CA SER A 29 8.47 17.05 -8.65
C SER A 29 6.98 17.28 -8.89
N GLY A 30 6.10 16.37 -8.48
CA GLY A 30 4.67 16.54 -8.71
C GLY A 30 4.05 17.73 -7.98
N ASP A 31 4.53 18.07 -6.78
CA ASP A 31 4.05 19.26 -6.06
C ASP A 31 4.56 20.56 -6.71
N ASN A 32 5.75 20.52 -7.33
CA ASN A 32 6.25 21.63 -8.14
C ASN A 32 5.43 21.78 -9.42
N LEU A 33 5.13 20.66 -10.10
CA LEU A 33 4.28 20.64 -11.30
C LEU A 33 2.88 21.17 -11.02
N ALA A 34 2.30 20.82 -9.86
CA ALA A 34 1.01 21.33 -9.40
C ALA A 34 1.05 22.81 -8.97
N GLY A 35 2.23 23.42 -8.84
CA GLY A 35 2.40 24.80 -8.38
C GLY A 35 2.09 25.01 -6.89
N VAL A 36 2.12 23.95 -6.07
CA VAL A 36 1.76 24.00 -4.64
C VAL A 36 2.96 23.87 -3.70
N ALA A 37 4.12 23.48 -4.23
CA ALA A 37 5.35 23.36 -3.45
C ALA A 37 5.83 24.71 -2.87
N ALA A 38 6.60 24.63 -1.78
CA ALA A 38 7.34 25.78 -1.28
C ALA A 38 8.40 26.23 -2.29
N ARG A 39 8.59 27.55 -2.45
CA ARG A 39 9.51 28.16 -3.42
C ARG A 39 10.97 27.91 -3.09
N HIS A 40 11.29 27.73 -1.81
CA HIS A 40 12.63 27.48 -1.30
C HIS A 40 12.57 26.86 0.10
N ASP A 41 13.70 26.35 0.56
CA ASP A 41 13.82 25.61 1.81
C ASP A 41 13.41 26.41 3.04
N THR A 42 13.71 27.72 3.08
CA THR A 42 13.26 28.59 4.20
C THR A 42 11.74 28.66 4.31
N GLU A 43 11.02 28.77 3.18
CA GLU A 43 9.55 28.80 3.19
C GLU A 43 8.98 27.44 3.63
N ARG A 44 9.61 26.33 3.20
CA ARG A 44 9.23 24.98 3.63
C ARG A 44 9.41 24.80 5.13
N VAL A 45 10.56 25.21 5.68
CA VAL A 45 10.81 25.13 7.13
C VAL A 45 9.83 26.02 7.89
N ALA A 46 9.56 27.24 7.42
CA ALA A 46 8.55 28.11 8.03
C ALA A 46 7.14 27.48 8.01
N ALA A 47 6.78 26.80 6.92
CA ALA A 47 5.52 26.05 6.81
C ALA A 47 5.48 24.88 7.80
N GLN A 48 6.56 24.10 7.90
CA GLN A 48 6.67 23.01 8.88
C GLN A 48 6.55 23.50 10.32
N MET A 49 7.16 24.66 10.65
CA MET A 49 7.05 25.25 11.98
C MET A 49 5.62 25.75 12.27
N ALA A 50 4.98 26.45 11.32
CA ALA A 50 3.57 26.83 11.45
C ALA A 50 2.64 25.60 11.56
N LEU A 51 2.93 24.52 10.84
CA LEU A 51 2.17 23.28 10.88
C LEU A 51 2.36 22.54 12.22
N ALA A 52 3.56 22.55 12.78
CA ALA A 52 3.86 21.94 14.07
C ALA A 52 3.05 22.56 15.23
N ASP A 53 2.77 23.86 15.16
CA ASP A 53 1.98 24.59 16.15
C ASP A 53 0.45 24.46 15.95
N LEU A 54 0.00 23.85 14.84
CA LEU A 54 -1.43 23.70 14.54
C LEU A 54 -2.07 22.63 15.46
N PRO A 55 -3.18 22.92 16.17
CA PRO A 55 -3.93 21.92 16.92
C PRO A 55 -4.46 20.81 16.01
N LEU A 56 -4.35 19.53 16.41
CA LEU A 56 -4.91 18.41 15.64
C LEU A 56 -6.41 18.58 15.39
N ALA A 57 -7.15 19.03 16.40
CA ALA A 57 -8.60 19.24 16.31
C ALA A 57 -9.01 20.29 15.25
N HIS A 58 -8.08 21.08 14.70
CA HIS A 58 -8.35 22.02 13.60
C HIS A 58 -8.79 21.29 12.33
N PHE A 59 -8.23 20.10 12.05
CA PHE A 59 -8.60 19.28 10.88
C PHE A 59 -10.05 18.75 10.92
N LEU A 60 -10.73 18.86 12.07
CA LEU A 60 -12.16 18.53 12.21
C LEU A 60 -13.08 19.74 11.99
N GLN A 61 -12.51 20.94 11.84
CA GLN A 61 -13.24 22.21 11.69
C GLN A 61 -13.07 22.80 10.30
N GLU A 62 -11.92 22.57 9.66
CA GLU A 62 -11.60 23.04 8.32
C GLU A 62 -11.24 21.85 7.41
N ALA A 63 -12.16 21.50 6.51
CA ALA A 63 -11.93 20.44 5.53
C ALA A 63 -11.06 20.94 4.37
N LEU A 64 -10.10 20.13 3.94
CA LEU A 64 -9.21 20.44 2.82
C LEU A 64 -9.90 20.33 1.46
N VAL A 65 -10.92 19.49 1.32
CA VAL A 65 -11.85 19.48 0.18
C VAL A 65 -13.25 19.70 0.76
N PRO A 66 -14.14 20.52 0.16
CA PRO A 66 -15.44 20.79 0.77
C PRO A 66 -16.28 19.53 0.97
N TYR A 67 -16.88 19.40 2.16
CA TYR A 67 -17.68 18.23 2.56
C TYR A 67 -18.85 17.98 1.60
N GLU A 68 -19.48 19.05 1.11
CA GLU A 68 -20.65 18.97 0.23
C GLU A 68 -20.29 18.45 -1.16
N SER A 69 -19.05 18.65 -1.63
CA SER A 69 -18.63 18.29 -2.99
C SER A 69 -17.85 16.98 -3.09
N ASP A 70 -17.44 16.37 -1.97
CA ASP A 70 -16.48 15.27 -1.98
C ASP A 70 -16.85 14.14 -1.00
N GLU A 71 -17.22 12.98 -1.54
CA GLU A 71 -17.63 11.82 -0.74
C GLU A 71 -16.51 11.24 0.13
N VAL A 72 -15.24 11.41 -0.28
CA VAL A 72 -14.10 10.99 0.51
C VAL A 72 -13.99 11.84 1.78
N THR A 73 -14.22 13.15 1.68
CA THR A 73 -14.28 14.05 2.84
C THR A 73 -15.46 13.70 3.73
N ARG A 74 -16.64 13.42 3.17
CA ARG A 74 -17.78 12.96 3.97
C ARG A 74 -17.42 11.69 4.74
N LEU A 75 -16.85 10.70 4.07
CA LEU A 75 -16.37 9.47 4.70
C LEU A 75 -15.38 9.76 5.84
N ILE A 76 -14.38 10.61 5.62
CA ILE A 76 -13.37 10.96 6.63
C ILE A 76 -14.02 11.58 7.88
N ILE A 77 -14.88 12.58 7.69
CA ILE A 77 -15.51 13.32 8.79
C ILE A 77 -16.54 12.44 9.53
N ASP A 78 -17.37 11.71 8.79
CA ASP A 78 -18.47 10.91 9.36
C ASP A 78 -17.97 9.65 10.08
N SER A 79 -16.81 9.11 9.67
CA SER A 79 -16.21 7.92 10.30
C SER A 79 -15.24 8.23 11.45
N HIS A 80 -14.98 9.50 11.76
CA HIS A 80 -14.05 9.87 12.82
C HIS A 80 -14.58 9.53 14.22
N ASP A 81 -13.84 8.69 14.96
CA ASP A 81 -14.17 8.34 16.34
C ASP A 81 -13.59 9.34 17.35
N ARG A 82 -14.48 10.15 17.95
CA ARG A 82 -14.11 11.16 18.96
C ARG A 82 -13.56 10.55 20.25
N ALA A 83 -14.01 9.36 20.64
CA ALA A 83 -13.54 8.69 21.86
C ALA A 83 -12.13 8.14 21.65
N ALA A 84 -11.88 7.52 20.49
CA ALA A 84 -10.54 7.07 20.09
C ALA A 84 -9.54 8.24 19.99
N PHE A 85 -9.99 9.40 19.50
CA PHE A 85 -9.16 10.61 19.36
C PHE A 85 -8.84 11.32 20.67
N ALA A 86 -9.70 11.19 21.70
CA ALA A 86 -9.62 11.94 22.95
C ALA A 86 -8.23 11.97 23.63
N PRO A 87 -7.44 10.88 23.66
CA PRO A 87 -6.12 10.88 24.30
C PRO A 87 -5.13 11.88 23.69
N VAL A 88 -5.24 12.18 22.39
CA VAL A 88 -4.32 13.07 21.67
C VAL A 88 -4.97 14.38 21.23
N ALA A 89 -6.27 14.57 21.48
CA ALA A 89 -7.06 15.71 20.99
C ALA A 89 -6.54 17.09 21.43
N HIS A 90 -5.80 17.13 22.54
CA HIS A 90 -5.21 18.35 23.10
C HIS A 90 -3.86 18.72 22.47
N LEU A 91 -3.28 17.85 21.63
CA LEU A 91 -1.96 18.04 21.05
C LEU A 91 -2.03 18.88 19.76
N THR A 92 -0.92 19.56 19.46
CA THR A 92 -0.62 20.08 18.13
C THR A 92 -0.06 18.98 17.24
N VAL A 93 0.10 19.22 15.93
CA VAL A 93 0.76 18.26 15.02
C VAL A 93 2.18 17.93 15.51
N GLY A 94 2.93 18.93 15.97
CA GLY A 94 4.26 18.74 16.56
C GLY A 94 4.22 17.93 17.85
N GLY A 95 3.29 18.26 18.76
CA GLY A 95 3.10 17.48 20.00
C GLY A 95 2.67 16.04 19.74
N PHE A 96 1.89 15.80 18.68
CA PHE A 96 1.50 14.46 18.26
C PHE A 96 2.66 13.66 17.68
N ARG A 97 3.51 14.28 16.84
CA ARG A 97 4.77 13.67 16.40
C ARG A 97 5.62 13.23 17.59
N ASP A 98 5.79 14.09 18.60
CA ASP A 98 6.61 13.77 19.77
C ASP A 98 5.97 12.64 20.62
N TRP A 99 4.64 12.65 20.76
CA TRP A 99 3.90 11.56 21.40
C TRP A 99 4.10 10.23 20.67
N LEU A 100 3.99 10.21 19.34
CA LEU A 100 4.20 9.01 18.51
C LEU A 100 5.62 8.44 18.65
N LEU A 101 6.62 9.31 18.87
CA LEU A 101 8.00 8.89 19.09
C LEU A 101 8.25 8.33 20.51
N SER A 102 7.42 8.69 21.49
CA SER A 102 7.53 8.23 22.86
C SER A 102 7.16 6.74 23.06
N ASP A 103 7.42 6.21 24.26
CA ASP A 103 7.04 4.86 24.68
C ASP A 103 5.53 4.73 24.97
N ALA A 104 4.81 5.87 25.14
CA ALA A 104 3.37 5.86 25.33
C ALA A 104 2.62 5.41 24.06
N ALA A 105 3.22 5.64 22.89
CA ALA A 105 2.70 5.21 21.59
C ALA A 105 3.08 3.75 21.28
N HIS A 106 2.72 2.83 22.18
CA HIS A 106 2.90 1.39 21.97
C HIS A 106 1.78 0.80 21.09
N GLU A 107 1.98 -0.42 20.60
CA GLU A 107 1.08 -1.11 19.64
C GLU A 107 -0.41 -1.01 20.00
N ALA A 108 -0.78 -1.39 21.24
CA ALA A 108 -2.17 -1.33 21.67
C ALA A 108 -2.75 0.10 21.73
N ALA A 109 -1.96 1.10 22.10
CA ALA A 109 -2.41 2.49 22.13
C ALA A 109 -2.63 3.03 20.70
N LEU A 110 -1.71 2.71 19.78
CA LEU A 110 -1.84 3.09 18.37
C LEU A 110 -3.03 2.43 17.69
N SER A 111 -3.27 1.14 17.96
CA SER A 111 -4.44 0.42 17.45
C SER A 111 -5.76 1.02 17.95
N ALA A 112 -5.84 1.38 19.23
CA ALA A 112 -7.01 2.04 19.80
C ALA A 112 -7.21 3.47 19.27
N LEU A 113 -6.12 4.17 18.92
CA LEU A 113 -6.14 5.55 18.42
C LEU A 113 -6.56 5.65 16.94
N ALA A 114 -6.20 4.67 16.10
CA ALA A 114 -6.34 4.75 14.64
C ALA A 114 -7.73 5.20 14.14
N PRO A 115 -8.88 4.75 14.71
CA PRO A 115 -10.21 5.22 14.29
C PRO A 115 -10.47 6.73 14.55
N GLY A 116 -9.74 7.32 15.50
CA GLY A 116 -9.82 8.74 15.84
C GLY A 116 -8.88 9.62 15.02
N LEU A 117 -8.09 9.07 14.10
CA LEU A 117 -7.20 9.85 13.24
C LEU A 117 -7.85 10.09 11.88
N THR A 118 -7.81 11.35 11.41
CA THR A 118 -8.10 11.67 10.02
C THR A 118 -6.83 11.56 9.16
N PRO A 119 -6.96 11.29 7.85
CA PRO A 119 -5.83 11.34 6.93
C PRO A 119 -5.03 12.63 6.97
N GLU A 120 -5.69 13.77 7.10
CA GLU A 120 -5.04 15.08 7.11
C GLU A 120 -4.15 15.27 8.36
N MET A 121 -4.57 14.77 9.53
CA MET A 121 -3.73 14.77 10.74
C MET A 121 -2.46 13.93 10.54
N VAL A 122 -2.62 12.75 9.93
CA VAL A 122 -1.53 11.80 9.69
C VAL A 122 -0.56 12.33 8.63
N ALA A 123 -1.08 12.88 7.52
CA ALA A 123 -0.29 13.54 6.49
C ALA A 123 0.44 14.77 7.02
N ALA A 124 -0.19 15.57 7.89
CA ALA A 124 0.46 16.72 8.50
C ALA A 124 1.68 16.30 9.34
N THR A 125 1.52 15.20 10.08
CA THR A 125 2.56 14.64 10.94
C THR A 125 3.72 14.08 10.14
N SER A 126 3.44 13.35 9.04
CA SER A 126 4.50 12.77 8.19
C SER A 126 5.42 13.85 7.61
N LYS A 127 4.89 15.02 7.28
CA LYS A 127 5.65 16.18 6.77
C LYS A 127 6.66 16.75 7.78
N LEU A 128 6.45 16.51 9.08
CA LEU A 128 7.37 16.92 10.16
C LEU A 128 8.38 15.82 10.55
N CYS A 129 8.15 14.59 10.10
CA CYS A 129 8.98 13.43 10.42
C CYS A 129 10.21 13.35 9.52
N ARG A 130 11.37 13.04 10.09
CA ARG A 130 12.53 12.53 9.33
C ARG A 130 12.27 11.07 8.94
N ASN A 131 13.08 10.51 8.03
CA ASN A 131 12.92 9.12 7.59
C ASN A 131 12.98 8.13 8.77
N GLN A 132 13.90 8.33 9.72
CA GLN A 132 13.97 7.49 10.93
C GLN A 132 12.71 7.55 11.79
N ASP A 133 12.04 8.71 11.84
CA ASP A 133 10.81 8.90 12.61
C ASP A 133 9.67 8.13 11.94
N LEU A 134 9.55 8.25 10.61
CA LEU A 134 8.57 7.50 9.81
C LEU A 134 8.74 5.99 10.00
N ILE A 135 9.98 5.49 9.94
CA ILE A 135 10.32 4.07 10.13
C ILE A 135 9.96 3.62 11.54
N LEU A 136 10.43 4.34 12.57
CA LEU A 136 10.23 3.96 13.97
C LEU A 136 8.75 3.93 14.34
N ILE A 137 7.97 4.93 13.93
CA ILE A 137 6.54 4.99 14.25
C ILE A 137 5.78 3.89 13.49
N ALA A 138 6.06 3.69 12.20
CA ALA A 138 5.42 2.63 11.42
C ALA A 138 5.70 1.23 12.00
N GLN A 139 6.92 1.00 12.51
CA GLN A 139 7.31 -0.26 13.14
C GLN A 139 6.46 -0.60 14.37
N LYS A 140 6.03 0.41 15.14
CA LYS A 140 5.13 0.24 16.31
C LYS A 140 3.69 -0.08 15.90
N CYS A 141 3.30 0.19 14.66
CA CYS A 141 1.95 -0.03 14.15
C CYS A 141 1.81 -1.46 13.61
N ARG A 142 1.09 -2.31 14.35
CA ARG A 142 0.80 -3.68 13.94
C ARG A 142 -0.62 -3.80 13.38
N VAL A 143 -0.73 -4.16 12.11
CA VAL A 143 -2.02 -4.39 11.44
C VAL A 143 -2.02 -5.80 10.87
N VAL A 144 -2.94 -6.63 11.35
CA VAL A 144 -3.04 -8.05 11.01
C VAL A 144 -4.38 -8.32 10.33
N THR A 145 -4.34 -8.87 9.13
CA THR A 145 -5.50 -9.19 8.29
C THR A 145 -5.51 -10.68 7.94
N ARG A 146 -6.69 -11.23 7.66
CA ARG A 146 -6.90 -12.67 7.48
C ARG A 146 -7.88 -12.97 6.36
N PHE A 147 -7.50 -13.91 5.50
CA PHE A 147 -8.38 -14.51 4.50
C PHE A 147 -8.20 -16.02 4.45
N ARG A 148 -7.25 -16.55 3.66
CA ARG A 148 -6.82 -17.97 3.70
C ARG A 148 -5.57 -18.20 4.54
N ASN A 149 -4.87 -17.12 4.89
CA ASN A 149 -3.74 -17.10 5.80
C ASN A 149 -3.73 -15.80 6.62
N THR A 150 -2.72 -15.64 7.49
CA THR A 150 -2.61 -14.49 8.40
C THR A 150 -1.43 -13.58 8.02
N ILE A 151 -1.71 -12.36 7.56
CA ILE A 151 -0.72 -11.38 7.09
C ILE A 151 -0.46 -10.31 8.15
N GLY A 152 0.79 -9.85 8.26
CA GLY A 152 1.16 -8.67 9.07
C GLY A 152 1.64 -8.98 10.49
N LEU A 153 1.78 -10.25 10.89
CA LEU A 153 2.35 -10.65 12.18
C LEU A 153 3.80 -10.16 12.35
N ALA A 154 4.23 -9.94 13.60
CA ALA A 154 5.61 -9.58 13.91
C ALA A 154 6.61 -10.68 13.47
N GLY A 155 7.78 -10.26 12.99
CA GLY A 155 8.82 -11.16 12.47
C GLY A 155 8.46 -11.83 11.13
N ARG A 156 7.42 -11.34 10.44
CA ARG A 156 6.97 -11.89 9.16
C ARG A 156 6.80 -10.79 8.11
N MET A 157 7.06 -11.16 6.86
CA MET A 157 6.86 -10.31 5.68
C MET A 157 6.41 -11.20 4.52
N SER A 158 5.32 -10.79 3.89
CA SER A 158 4.67 -11.53 2.82
C SER A 158 5.02 -10.97 1.44
N THR A 159 4.74 -11.70 0.38
CA THR A 159 4.91 -11.19 -0.98
C THR A 159 3.73 -11.47 -1.87
N ARG A 160 3.44 -10.51 -2.75
CA ARG A 160 2.60 -10.72 -3.93
C ARG A 160 3.45 -11.43 -4.97
N LEU A 161 3.04 -12.61 -5.41
CA LEU A 161 3.60 -13.24 -6.61
C LEU A 161 2.82 -12.70 -7.80
N GLN A 162 3.50 -12.01 -8.71
CA GLN A 162 2.88 -11.39 -9.88
C GLN A 162 3.38 -12.04 -11.18
N PRO A 163 2.68 -13.10 -11.66
CA PRO A 163 3.08 -13.81 -12.86
C PRO A 163 2.43 -13.16 -14.10
N ASN A 164 2.72 -11.88 -14.34
CA ASN A 164 2.24 -11.17 -15.51
C ASN A 164 2.82 -11.77 -16.81
N HIS A 165 2.03 -11.75 -17.89
CA HIS A 165 2.50 -12.14 -19.22
C HIS A 165 1.94 -11.16 -20.27
N PRO A 166 2.73 -10.68 -21.26
CA PRO A 166 2.31 -9.64 -22.22
C PRO A 166 1.04 -9.96 -23.03
N THR A 167 0.67 -11.23 -23.11
CA THR A 167 -0.51 -11.73 -23.84
C THR A 167 -1.40 -12.63 -22.99
N ASP A 168 -1.22 -12.63 -21.67
CA ASP A 168 -1.90 -13.55 -20.74
C ASP A 168 -1.76 -15.04 -21.14
N ASP A 169 -0.59 -15.48 -21.63
CA ASP A 169 -0.38 -16.87 -22.02
C ASP A 169 -0.37 -17.79 -20.77
N PRO A 170 -1.26 -18.79 -20.68
CA PRO A 170 -1.35 -19.64 -19.49
C PRO A 170 -0.06 -20.38 -19.16
N SER A 171 0.75 -20.76 -20.15
CA SER A 171 2.01 -21.48 -19.92
C SER A 171 3.07 -20.56 -19.33
N GLY A 172 3.18 -19.34 -19.87
CA GLY A 172 4.08 -18.31 -19.33
C GLY A 172 3.71 -17.92 -17.89
N ILE A 173 2.42 -17.74 -17.62
CA ILE A 173 1.91 -17.45 -16.27
C ILE A 173 2.21 -18.63 -15.32
N ALA A 174 1.91 -19.87 -15.72
CA ALA A 174 2.17 -21.05 -14.90
C ALA A 174 3.67 -21.24 -14.59
N ALA A 175 4.55 -20.96 -15.56
CA ALA A 175 5.99 -21.02 -15.35
C ALA A 175 6.46 -19.98 -14.31
N SER A 176 6.02 -18.73 -14.42
CA SER A 176 6.34 -17.66 -13.46
C SER A 176 5.75 -17.93 -12.06
N LEU A 177 4.53 -18.48 -12.01
CA LEU A 177 3.90 -18.93 -10.77
C LEU A 177 4.72 -20.01 -10.08
N LEU A 178 5.13 -21.05 -10.81
CA LEU A 178 5.95 -22.12 -10.26
C LEU A 178 7.29 -21.58 -9.75
N ASP A 179 7.97 -20.75 -10.55
CA ASP A 179 9.25 -20.16 -10.18
C ASP A 179 9.13 -19.35 -8.87
N GLY A 180 8.16 -18.43 -8.80
CA GLY A 180 7.93 -17.63 -7.60
C GLY A 180 7.63 -18.47 -6.34
N LEU A 181 6.84 -19.53 -6.46
CA LEU A 181 6.57 -20.46 -5.35
C LEU A 181 7.85 -21.17 -4.88
N MET A 182 8.79 -21.51 -5.79
CA MET A 182 10.09 -22.09 -5.43
C MET A 182 10.98 -21.15 -4.63
N TYR A 183 10.79 -19.84 -4.79
CA TYR A 183 11.43 -18.82 -3.95
C TYR A 183 10.62 -18.46 -2.69
N GLY A 184 9.51 -19.15 -2.43
CA GLY A 184 8.64 -18.90 -1.29
C GLY A 184 7.83 -17.61 -1.42
N ASN A 185 7.52 -17.16 -2.63
CA ASN A 185 6.69 -15.99 -2.88
C ASN A 185 5.22 -16.34 -3.06
N GLY A 186 4.33 -15.37 -2.81
CA GLY A 186 2.90 -15.50 -3.06
C GLY A 186 2.06 -15.73 -1.82
N ASP A 187 2.61 -15.55 -0.63
CA ASP A 187 1.86 -15.67 0.62
C ASP A 187 0.97 -14.45 0.93
N ALA A 188 1.18 -13.31 0.27
CA ALA A 188 0.22 -12.20 0.33
C ALA A 188 -0.94 -12.39 -0.65
N VAL A 189 -0.63 -12.73 -1.90
CA VAL A 189 -1.58 -13.00 -2.99
C VAL A 189 -0.80 -13.54 -4.20
N ILE A 190 -1.42 -14.39 -5.01
CA ILE A 190 -0.99 -14.66 -6.38
C ILE A 190 -1.83 -13.77 -7.30
N GLY A 191 -1.25 -12.67 -7.77
CA GLY A 191 -1.95 -11.55 -8.38
C GLY A 191 -1.53 -11.25 -9.82
N ILE A 192 -2.44 -11.36 -10.78
CA ILE A 192 -2.16 -11.09 -12.20
C ILE A 192 -2.76 -9.73 -12.59
N ASN A 193 -1.95 -8.84 -13.16
CA ASN A 193 -2.45 -7.72 -13.94
C ASN A 193 -2.73 -8.23 -15.36
N PRO A 194 -4.00 -8.34 -15.79
CA PRO A 194 -4.32 -8.99 -17.06
C PRO A 194 -4.05 -8.04 -18.24
N ALA A 195 -3.51 -8.56 -19.34
CA ALA A 195 -3.38 -7.84 -20.60
C ALA A 195 -4.74 -7.56 -21.27
N SER A 196 -5.76 -8.39 -20.99
CA SER A 196 -7.16 -8.14 -21.37
C SER A 196 -8.07 -7.98 -20.17
N ASP A 197 -8.87 -6.91 -20.17
CA ASP A 197 -9.92 -6.66 -19.18
C ASP A 197 -11.25 -7.38 -19.48
N SER A 198 -11.30 -8.21 -20.52
CA SER A 198 -12.53 -8.90 -20.89
C SER A 198 -12.92 -9.94 -19.84
N ILE A 199 -14.22 -10.03 -19.56
CA ILE A 199 -14.76 -10.97 -18.57
C ILE A 199 -14.35 -12.42 -18.84
N ALA A 200 -14.22 -12.82 -20.11
CA ALA A 200 -13.82 -14.18 -20.49
C ALA A 200 -12.35 -14.46 -20.15
N ALA A 201 -11.44 -13.52 -20.46
CA ALA A 201 -10.02 -13.64 -20.12
C ALA A 201 -9.83 -13.66 -18.61
N VAL A 202 -10.42 -12.70 -17.89
CA VAL A 202 -10.38 -12.62 -16.43
C VAL A 202 -10.91 -13.91 -15.79
N SER A 203 -12.05 -14.44 -16.26
CA SER A 203 -12.61 -15.69 -15.73
C SER A 203 -11.67 -16.87 -15.94
N THR A 204 -11.02 -16.96 -17.11
CA THR A 204 -10.06 -18.03 -17.43
C THR A 204 -8.88 -18.02 -16.47
N LEU A 205 -8.31 -16.84 -16.21
CA LEU A 205 -7.22 -16.67 -15.26
C LEU A 205 -7.64 -17.01 -13.82
N LEU A 206 -8.84 -16.59 -13.39
CA LEU A 206 -9.36 -16.89 -12.07
C LEU A 206 -9.59 -18.39 -11.84
N PHE A 207 -10.17 -19.10 -12.82
CA PHE A 207 -10.31 -20.55 -12.74
C PHE A 207 -8.95 -21.25 -12.69
N MET A 208 -8.01 -20.83 -13.54
CA MET A 208 -6.66 -21.41 -13.56
C MET A 208 -5.96 -21.25 -12.19
N LEU A 209 -6.03 -20.05 -11.60
CA LEU A 209 -5.42 -19.79 -10.29
C LEU A 209 -6.11 -20.58 -9.17
N ASP A 210 -7.45 -20.67 -9.18
CA ASP A 210 -8.19 -21.47 -8.19
C ASP A 210 -7.82 -22.96 -8.31
N GLU A 211 -7.78 -23.51 -9.52
CA GLU A 211 -7.38 -24.91 -9.76
C GLU A 211 -5.99 -25.21 -9.20
N VAL A 212 -5.00 -24.34 -9.46
CA VAL A 212 -3.63 -24.50 -8.93
C VAL A 212 -3.63 -24.43 -7.40
N ILE A 213 -4.32 -23.44 -6.82
CA ILE A 213 -4.39 -23.27 -5.36
C ILE A 213 -5.04 -24.50 -4.70
N GLN A 214 -6.15 -25.00 -5.25
CA GLN A 214 -6.84 -26.18 -4.73
C GLN A 214 -6.03 -27.46 -4.94
N GLN A 215 -5.44 -27.67 -6.12
CA GLN A 215 -4.68 -28.87 -6.43
C GLN A 215 -3.48 -29.05 -5.50
N TYR A 216 -2.75 -27.97 -5.22
CA TYR A 216 -1.56 -27.99 -4.36
C TYR A 216 -1.85 -27.57 -2.92
N GLN A 217 -3.11 -27.32 -2.56
CA GLN A 217 -3.56 -26.89 -1.24
C GLN A 217 -2.73 -25.71 -0.71
N ILE A 218 -2.49 -24.72 -1.56
CA ILE A 218 -1.64 -23.57 -1.24
C ILE A 218 -2.42 -22.65 -0.29
N PRO A 219 -1.90 -22.33 0.92
CA PRO A 219 -2.58 -21.44 1.86
C PRO A 219 -2.34 -19.98 1.46
N THR A 220 -2.93 -19.59 0.34
CA THR A 220 -2.91 -18.24 -0.23
C THR A 220 -4.18 -17.99 -1.04
N GLN A 221 -4.32 -16.77 -1.55
CA GLN A 221 -5.46 -16.27 -2.30
C GLN A 221 -5.03 -15.82 -3.69
N SER A 222 -5.95 -15.93 -4.65
CA SER A 222 -5.78 -15.40 -6.00
C SER A 222 -6.36 -14.00 -6.15
N CYS A 223 -5.84 -13.25 -7.12
CA CYS A 223 -6.46 -12.02 -7.58
C CYS A 223 -6.13 -11.78 -9.06
N VAL A 224 -7.12 -11.37 -9.84
CA VAL A 224 -6.89 -10.76 -11.15
C VAL A 224 -7.24 -9.28 -11.01
N LEU A 225 -6.25 -8.41 -11.21
CA LEU A 225 -6.32 -6.98 -10.92
C LEU A 225 -7.06 -6.24 -12.05
N THR A 226 -8.35 -6.55 -12.18
CA THR A 226 -9.28 -5.89 -13.10
C THR A 226 -10.13 -4.86 -12.36
N HIS A 227 -10.90 -4.07 -13.10
CA HIS A 227 -11.86 -3.13 -12.51
C HIS A 227 -12.90 -3.85 -11.64
N VAL A 228 -13.33 -3.23 -10.55
CA VAL A 228 -14.26 -3.80 -9.56
C VAL A 228 -15.55 -4.32 -10.20
N THR A 229 -16.06 -3.65 -11.24
CA THR A 229 -17.26 -4.09 -11.97
C THR A 229 -17.08 -5.43 -12.66
N THR A 230 -15.90 -5.70 -13.22
CA THR A 230 -15.58 -6.98 -13.86
C THR A 230 -15.52 -8.08 -12.82
N SER A 231 -15.00 -7.78 -11.63
CA SER A 231 -15.02 -8.72 -10.51
C SER A 231 -16.46 -9.01 -10.05
N ILE A 232 -17.31 -8.00 -9.87
CA ILE A 232 -18.73 -8.17 -9.51
C ILE A 232 -19.45 -9.05 -10.56
N GLU A 233 -19.24 -8.77 -11.85
CA GLU A 233 -19.82 -9.57 -12.92
C GLU A 233 -19.33 -11.02 -12.91
N ALA A 234 -18.03 -11.25 -12.68
CA ALA A 234 -17.45 -12.59 -12.59
C ALA A 234 -18.07 -13.37 -11.42
N ILE A 235 -18.24 -12.72 -10.26
CA ILE A 235 -18.90 -13.28 -9.09
C ILE A 235 -20.35 -13.67 -9.44
N GLY A 236 -21.09 -12.79 -10.11
CA GLY A 236 -22.46 -13.06 -10.57
C GLY A 236 -22.57 -14.25 -11.54
N ARG A 237 -21.47 -14.62 -12.21
CA ARG A 237 -21.36 -15.80 -13.09
C ARG A 237 -20.84 -17.06 -12.38
N GLY A 238 -20.57 -16.99 -11.07
CA GLY A 238 -20.06 -18.11 -10.28
C GLY A 238 -18.55 -18.37 -10.43
N VAL A 239 -17.78 -17.37 -10.89
CA VAL A 239 -16.32 -17.46 -11.01
C VAL A 239 -15.68 -17.38 -9.60
N PRO A 240 -14.62 -18.18 -9.31
CA PRO A 240 -14.02 -18.27 -7.98
C PRO A 240 -13.10 -17.08 -7.65
N VAL A 241 -13.68 -15.90 -7.45
CA VAL A 241 -12.93 -14.70 -7.01
C VAL A 241 -12.58 -14.82 -5.54
N ASP A 242 -11.29 -14.80 -5.20
CA ASP A 242 -10.84 -14.71 -3.80
C ASP A 242 -10.79 -13.26 -3.31
N LEU A 243 -10.06 -12.39 -4.02
CA LEU A 243 -9.96 -10.96 -3.70
C LEU A 243 -10.54 -10.07 -4.81
N VAL A 244 -11.29 -9.05 -4.41
CA VAL A 244 -11.75 -7.98 -5.29
C VAL A 244 -10.73 -6.84 -5.26
N PHE A 245 -10.11 -6.58 -6.41
CA PHE A 245 -9.13 -5.51 -6.59
C PHE A 245 -9.79 -4.21 -7.07
N GLN A 246 -9.24 -3.07 -6.66
CA GLN A 246 -9.51 -1.78 -7.30
C GLN A 246 -8.41 -0.75 -6.99
N SER A 247 -8.00 0.04 -7.99
CA SER A 247 -7.22 1.27 -7.76
C SER A 247 -8.12 2.37 -7.20
N ILE A 248 -7.69 3.06 -6.14
CA ILE A 248 -8.45 4.10 -5.45
C ILE A 248 -7.63 5.38 -5.28
N ALA A 249 -8.31 6.49 -5.04
CA ALA A 249 -7.73 7.81 -4.83
C ALA A 249 -8.40 8.56 -3.66
N GLY A 250 -7.73 9.62 -3.20
CA GLY A 250 -8.15 10.42 -2.04
C GLY A 250 -9.16 11.53 -2.32
N THR A 251 -9.72 11.61 -3.52
CA THR A 251 -10.77 12.59 -3.88
C THR A 251 -11.84 11.92 -4.73
N GLN A 252 -13.08 12.39 -4.61
CA GLN A 252 -14.22 11.89 -5.35
C GLN A 252 -14.00 12.00 -6.86
N ASP A 253 -13.48 13.14 -7.33
CA ASP A 253 -13.25 13.37 -8.75
C ASP A 253 -12.13 12.46 -9.29
N ALA A 254 -11.08 12.17 -8.51
CA ALA A 254 -10.06 11.21 -8.90
C ALA A 254 -10.63 9.78 -8.96
N ASN A 255 -11.44 9.36 -7.97
CA ASN A 255 -12.12 8.07 -8.01
C ASN A 255 -13.07 7.95 -9.21
N ARG A 256 -13.81 9.00 -9.55
CA ARG A 256 -14.66 9.04 -10.75
C ARG A 256 -13.85 8.91 -12.03
N SER A 257 -12.63 9.45 -12.08
CA SER A 257 -11.74 9.27 -13.24
C SER A 257 -11.32 7.80 -13.44
N PHE A 258 -11.34 7.00 -12.37
CA PHE A 258 -11.14 5.56 -12.41
C PHE A 258 -12.43 4.77 -12.65
N GLY A 259 -13.57 5.44 -12.81
CA GLY A 259 -14.87 4.79 -13.01
C GLY A 259 -15.54 4.27 -11.73
N ILE A 260 -15.13 4.74 -10.56
CA ILE A 260 -15.63 4.27 -9.26
C ILE A 260 -16.18 5.38 -8.36
N ASP A 261 -17.03 4.96 -7.42
CA ASP A 261 -17.44 5.74 -6.25
C ASP A 261 -17.54 4.81 -5.02
N LEU A 262 -17.81 5.39 -3.84
CA LEU A 262 -17.92 4.61 -2.60
C LEU A 262 -19.09 3.61 -2.60
N ALA A 263 -20.12 3.80 -3.42
CA ALA A 263 -21.26 2.89 -3.50
C ALA A 263 -20.90 1.64 -4.31
N LEU A 264 -20.21 1.81 -5.44
CA LEU A 264 -19.70 0.70 -6.25
C LEU A 264 -18.65 -0.11 -5.48
N LEU A 265 -17.78 0.55 -4.72
CA LEU A 265 -16.84 -0.16 -3.84
C LEU A 265 -17.57 -0.98 -2.75
N GLN A 266 -18.69 -0.47 -2.24
CA GLN A 266 -19.53 -1.21 -1.29
C GLN A 266 -20.17 -2.44 -1.95
N GLU A 267 -20.66 -2.30 -3.18
CA GLU A 267 -21.19 -3.44 -3.96
C GLU A 267 -20.11 -4.51 -4.19
N GLY A 268 -18.89 -4.09 -4.55
CA GLY A 268 -17.75 -5.00 -4.70
C GLY A 268 -17.38 -5.72 -3.40
N TYR A 269 -17.39 -5.00 -2.27
CA TYR A 269 -17.19 -5.58 -0.95
C TYR A 269 -18.28 -6.61 -0.61
N ASP A 270 -19.56 -6.25 -0.75
CA ASP A 270 -20.67 -7.15 -0.45
C ASP A 270 -20.65 -8.40 -1.36
N ALA A 271 -20.30 -8.23 -2.64
CA ALA A 271 -20.13 -9.33 -3.58
C ALA A 271 -19.00 -10.29 -3.14
N ALA A 272 -17.84 -9.77 -2.75
CA ALA A 272 -16.74 -10.59 -2.23
C ALA A 272 -17.15 -11.37 -0.97
N GLN A 273 -17.83 -10.69 -0.03
CA GLN A 273 -18.29 -11.32 1.21
C GLN A 273 -19.34 -12.41 0.96
N SER A 274 -20.17 -12.26 -0.07
CA SER A 274 -21.21 -13.24 -0.41
C SER A 274 -20.65 -14.62 -0.79
N LEU A 275 -19.40 -14.68 -1.25
CA LEU A 275 -18.74 -15.93 -1.62
C LEU A 275 -18.26 -16.77 -0.43
N ALA A 276 -18.02 -16.13 0.73
CA ALA A 276 -17.52 -16.79 1.95
C ALA A 276 -16.32 -17.72 1.74
N ARG A 277 -15.36 -17.32 0.89
CA ARG A 277 -14.22 -18.15 0.47
C ARG A 277 -13.02 -18.15 1.41
N GLY A 278 -12.97 -17.22 2.36
CA GLY A 278 -11.90 -17.16 3.35
C GLY A 278 -12.02 -18.27 4.39
N THR A 279 -10.91 -18.93 4.70
CA THR A 279 -10.85 -20.08 5.62
C THR A 279 -10.33 -19.73 7.02
N VAL A 280 -9.64 -18.58 7.14
CA VAL A 280 -9.05 -18.05 8.38
C VAL A 280 -9.71 -16.73 8.79
N GLY A 281 -10.12 -15.92 7.82
CA GLY A 281 -10.83 -14.66 8.01
C GLY A 281 -11.60 -14.26 6.75
N ASN A 282 -12.11 -13.04 6.73
CA ASN A 282 -12.99 -12.54 5.67
C ASN A 282 -12.56 -11.16 5.12
N ASN A 283 -11.28 -10.80 5.24
CA ASN A 283 -10.76 -9.63 4.54
C ASN A 283 -10.59 -10.00 3.06
N ALA A 284 -11.41 -9.44 2.16
CA ALA A 284 -11.45 -9.87 0.76
C ALA A 284 -11.20 -8.74 -0.25
N MET A 285 -10.90 -7.52 0.21
CA MET A 285 -10.55 -6.40 -0.67
C MET A 285 -9.05 -6.26 -0.85
N TYR A 286 -8.65 -5.85 -2.04
CA TYR A 286 -7.28 -5.46 -2.37
C TYR A 286 -7.30 -4.07 -3.04
N PHE A 287 -6.66 -3.07 -2.43
CA PHE A 287 -6.56 -1.74 -3.02
C PHE A 287 -5.13 -1.36 -3.41
N GLU A 288 -5.02 -0.65 -4.52
CA GLU A 288 -3.79 0.06 -4.91
C GLU A 288 -4.00 1.58 -4.87
N THR A 289 -2.98 2.27 -4.39
CA THR A 289 -2.89 3.73 -4.30
C THR A 289 -1.58 4.21 -4.92
N GLY A 290 -1.31 5.51 -4.90
CA GLY A 290 -0.08 6.03 -5.48
C GLY A 290 -0.07 7.55 -5.51
N GLN A 291 1.03 8.11 -5.04
CA GLN A 291 1.28 9.54 -5.18
C GLN A 291 1.33 9.95 -6.65
N GLY A 292 0.61 11.02 -6.97
CA GLY A 292 0.53 11.57 -8.33
C GLY A 292 -0.80 11.26 -9.02
N SER A 293 -1.52 10.21 -8.63
CA SER A 293 -2.77 9.80 -9.27
C SER A 293 -3.82 10.92 -9.30
N ALA A 294 -4.06 11.60 -8.18
CA ALA A 294 -5.02 12.69 -8.12
C ALA A 294 -4.59 13.91 -8.97
N LEU A 295 -3.29 14.19 -9.07
CA LEU A 295 -2.78 15.27 -9.92
C LEU A 295 -2.90 14.92 -11.41
N SER A 296 -2.56 13.68 -11.76
CA SER A 296 -2.70 13.14 -13.12
C SER A 296 -4.14 13.24 -13.62
N ALA A 297 -5.11 12.97 -12.75
CA ALA A 297 -6.55 13.11 -13.03
C ALA A 297 -7.05 14.57 -13.04
N GLY A 298 -6.21 15.57 -12.75
CA GLY A 298 -6.64 16.97 -12.58
C GLY A 298 -7.58 17.18 -11.39
N ALA A 299 -7.54 16.28 -10.41
CA ALA A 299 -8.51 16.14 -9.32
C ALA A 299 -7.87 16.22 -7.93
N ASN A 300 -6.67 16.80 -7.81
CA ASN A 300 -6.00 17.03 -6.53
C ASN A 300 -6.55 18.24 -5.77
N HIS A 301 -7.40 19.07 -6.40
CA HIS A 301 -7.96 20.30 -5.84
C HIS A 301 -6.88 21.26 -5.25
N GLY A 302 -5.66 21.28 -5.79
CA GLY A 302 -4.56 22.08 -5.24
C GLY A 302 -4.00 21.59 -3.90
N LEU A 303 -4.28 20.35 -3.52
CA LEU A 303 -3.56 19.63 -2.46
C LEU A 303 -2.25 19.07 -2.99
N ASP A 304 -1.28 18.89 -2.10
CA ASP A 304 -0.06 18.13 -2.37
C ASP A 304 -0.33 16.63 -2.47
N GLN A 305 0.61 15.92 -3.09
CA GLN A 305 0.47 14.48 -3.36
C GLN A 305 0.33 13.65 -2.08
N GLN A 306 1.08 13.95 -1.02
CA GLN A 306 1.02 13.18 0.23
C GLN A 306 -0.35 13.27 0.90
N THR A 307 -0.95 14.46 0.88
CA THR A 307 -2.27 14.68 1.48
C THR A 307 -3.34 13.92 0.70
N CYS A 308 -3.29 13.95 -0.64
CA CYS A 308 -4.18 13.15 -1.47
C CYS A 308 -4.01 11.65 -1.22
N GLU A 309 -2.76 11.18 -1.12
CA GLU A 309 -2.45 9.77 -0.91
C GLU A 309 -2.94 9.28 0.46
N ALA A 310 -2.69 10.04 1.54
CA ALA A 310 -3.22 9.71 2.85
C ALA A 310 -4.76 9.59 2.85
N ARG A 311 -5.45 10.44 2.09
CA ARG A 311 -6.92 10.40 1.98
C ARG A 311 -7.42 9.15 1.26
N ALA A 312 -6.66 8.57 0.31
CA ALA A 312 -7.00 7.30 -0.31
C ALA A 312 -7.06 6.17 0.74
N TYR A 313 -6.25 6.24 1.79
CA TYR A 313 -6.28 5.28 2.89
C TYR A 313 -7.58 5.30 3.70
N ALA A 314 -8.29 6.44 3.77
CA ALA A 314 -9.63 6.45 4.38
C ALA A 314 -10.65 5.67 3.55
N VAL A 315 -10.55 5.74 2.21
CA VAL A 315 -11.36 4.93 1.31
C VAL A 315 -11.08 3.45 1.53
N ALA A 316 -9.81 3.04 1.52
CA ALA A 316 -9.43 1.65 1.80
C ALA A 316 -9.95 1.16 3.16
N ARG A 317 -9.74 1.95 4.23
CA ARG A 317 -10.09 1.57 5.61
C ARG A 317 -11.56 1.19 5.77
N LYS A 318 -12.46 1.83 5.02
CA LYS A 318 -13.90 1.56 5.04
C LYS A 318 -14.22 0.09 4.74
N PHE A 319 -13.47 -0.53 3.84
CA PHE A 319 -13.81 -1.86 3.29
C PHE A 319 -12.92 -2.99 3.84
N GLN A 320 -12.27 -2.77 4.98
CA GLN A 320 -11.52 -3.80 5.74
C GLN A 320 -10.65 -4.71 4.85
N PRO A 321 -9.74 -4.13 4.04
CA PRO A 321 -9.01 -4.86 3.01
C PRO A 321 -8.07 -5.89 3.61
N LEU A 322 -7.77 -6.93 2.83
CA LEU A 322 -6.67 -7.83 3.13
C LEU A 322 -5.34 -7.13 2.87
N LEU A 323 -5.28 -6.38 1.77
CA LEU A 323 -4.08 -5.77 1.21
C LEU A 323 -4.36 -4.33 0.78
N VAL A 324 -3.41 -3.44 1.08
CA VAL A 324 -3.30 -2.12 0.47
C VAL A 324 -1.84 -1.90 0.13
N ASN A 325 -1.52 -1.53 -1.10
CA ASN A 325 -0.19 -1.02 -1.42
C ASN A 325 -0.25 0.31 -2.14
N THR A 326 0.69 1.17 -1.80
CA THR A 326 1.09 2.26 -2.68
C THR A 326 1.94 1.69 -3.81
N VAL A 327 1.88 2.30 -4.99
CA VAL A 327 2.76 2.01 -6.12
C VAL A 327 3.71 3.19 -6.31
N VAL A 328 4.80 3.19 -5.56
CA VAL A 328 5.72 4.33 -5.47
C VAL A 328 6.75 4.27 -6.59
N GLY A 329 6.82 5.32 -7.41
CA GLY A 329 7.75 5.43 -8.54
C GLY A 329 7.21 4.93 -9.89
N PHE A 330 5.97 4.43 -9.93
CA PHE A 330 5.37 3.82 -11.12
C PHE A 330 4.94 4.81 -12.21
N ILE A 331 4.41 5.99 -11.82
CA ILE A 331 3.83 6.91 -12.80
C ILE A 331 4.92 7.60 -13.63
N GLY A 332 5.96 8.13 -12.98
CA GLY A 332 7.06 8.79 -13.67
C GLY A 332 7.73 9.94 -12.90
N PRO A 333 8.81 10.49 -13.46
CA PRO A 333 9.61 11.57 -12.87
C PRO A 333 8.85 12.88 -12.70
N GLU A 334 7.74 13.07 -13.40
CA GLU A 334 6.86 14.24 -13.28
C GLU A 334 6.28 14.35 -11.86
N TYR A 335 6.13 13.21 -11.18
CA TYR A 335 5.53 13.10 -9.84
C TYR A 335 6.58 12.86 -8.76
N LEU A 336 7.53 11.96 -9.03
CA LEU A 336 8.69 11.64 -8.18
C LEU A 336 9.95 11.48 -9.04
N TYR A 337 10.80 12.50 -9.07
CA TYR A 337 11.88 12.64 -10.06
C TYR A 337 13.04 11.65 -9.89
N ASP A 338 13.48 11.45 -8.64
CA ASP A 338 14.69 10.69 -8.31
C ASP A 338 14.47 9.66 -7.20
N GLY A 339 15.45 8.75 -7.01
CA GLY A 339 15.42 7.74 -5.97
C GLY A 339 15.19 8.32 -4.56
N LYS A 340 15.69 9.53 -4.28
CA LYS A 340 15.48 10.22 -3.00
C LYS A 340 14.01 10.58 -2.77
N GLN A 341 13.32 11.09 -3.79
CA GLN A 341 11.90 11.40 -3.73
C GLN A 341 11.06 10.13 -3.60
N ILE A 342 11.41 9.09 -4.36
CA ILE A 342 10.76 7.76 -4.30
C ILE A 342 10.89 7.17 -2.88
N ILE A 343 12.10 7.10 -2.34
CA ILE A 343 12.35 6.62 -0.96
C ILE A 343 11.53 7.42 0.05
N ARG A 344 11.51 8.75 -0.07
CA ARG A 344 10.77 9.60 0.87
C ARG A 344 9.27 9.35 0.78
N ALA A 345 8.70 9.30 -0.42
CA ALA A 345 7.28 9.05 -0.65
C ALA A 345 6.86 7.69 -0.11
N GLY A 346 7.61 6.62 -0.41
CA GLY A 346 7.34 5.28 0.10
C GLY A 346 7.30 5.22 1.63
N LEU A 347 8.25 5.86 2.31
CA LEU A 347 8.25 5.90 3.77
C LEU A 347 7.06 6.68 4.35
N GLU A 348 6.66 7.79 3.71
CA GLU A 348 5.49 8.56 4.15
C GLU A 348 4.19 7.77 3.95
N ASP A 349 4.05 7.09 2.81
CA ASP A 349 2.89 6.27 2.47
C ASP A 349 2.74 5.09 3.44
N HIS A 350 3.81 4.34 3.66
CA HIS A 350 3.82 3.24 4.62
C HIS A 350 3.49 3.71 6.03
N PHE A 351 4.11 4.81 6.49
CA PHE A 351 3.80 5.43 7.77
C PHE A 351 2.32 5.82 7.88
N CYS A 352 1.79 6.49 6.86
CA CYS A 352 0.41 6.98 6.88
C CYS A 352 -0.60 5.83 6.88
N GLY A 353 -0.41 4.84 6.00
CA GLY A 353 -1.28 3.67 5.92
C GLY A 353 -1.27 2.86 7.23
N LYS A 354 -0.09 2.61 7.80
CA LYS A 354 0.06 1.90 9.08
C LYS A 354 -0.60 2.63 10.24
N LEU A 355 -0.38 3.93 10.37
CA LEU A 355 -0.93 4.74 11.46
C LEU A 355 -2.46 4.86 11.36
N LEU A 356 -3.01 4.79 10.13
CA LEU A 356 -4.46 4.72 9.88
C LEU A 356 -5.04 3.31 10.02
N GLY A 357 -4.23 2.30 10.37
CA GLY A 357 -4.67 0.94 10.65
C GLY A 357 -4.84 0.04 9.43
N LEU A 358 -4.10 0.29 8.34
CA LEU A 358 -4.14 -0.53 7.13
C LEU A 358 -3.00 -1.58 7.04
N PRO A 359 -3.25 -2.73 6.39
CA PRO A 359 -2.23 -3.76 6.12
C PRO A 359 -1.29 -3.32 4.99
N MET A 360 -0.52 -2.27 5.25
CA MET A 360 0.19 -1.50 4.22
C MET A 360 1.42 -2.23 3.68
N GLY A 361 1.39 -2.52 2.38
CA GLY A 361 2.53 -2.93 1.56
C GLY A 361 3.00 -1.81 0.63
N CYS A 362 3.97 -2.12 -0.22
CA CYS A 362 4.50 -1.19 -1.20
C CYS A 362 4.96 -1.95 -2.44
N ASP A 363 4.56 -1.48 -3.61
CA ASP A 363 5.29 -1.79 -4.83
C ASP A 363 6.51 -0.87 -4.88
N ILE A 364 7.70 -1.47 -4.74
CA ILE A 364 8.98 -0.76 -4.60
C ILE A 364 9.57 -0.65 -5.99
N CYS A 365 9.24 0.41 -6.69
CA CYS A 365 9.41 0.42 -8.12
C CYS A 365 9.92 1.75 -8.68
N TYR A 366 10.37 1.70 -9.92
CA TYR A 366 10.72 2.88 -10.70
C TYR A 366 10.49 2.62 -12.19
N THR A 367 10.38 3.71 -12.94
CA THR A 367 10.33 3.67 -14.40
C THR A 367 11.70 4.06 -14.98
N ASN A 368 12.04 3.49 -16.13
CA ASN A 368 13.35 3.70 -16.79
C ASN A 368 13.69 5.17 -17.13
N HIS A 369 12.73 6.09 -17.06
CA HIS A 369 12.92 7.51 -17.34
C HIS A 369 12.98 8.38 -16.08
N ALA A 370 12.83 7.79 -14.88
CA ALA A 370 13.13 8.44 -13.62
C ALA A 370 14.64 8.43 -13.33
N GLN A 371 15.13 9.39 -12.55
CA GLN A 371 16.52 9.40 -12.07
C GLN A 371 16.66 8.47 -10.84
N ALA A 372 16.41 7.18 -11.06
CA ALA A 372 16.48 6.13 -10.05
C ALA A 372 16.99 4.83 -10.67
N ASP A 373 17.53 3.95 -9.84
CA ASP A 373 17.93 2.61 -10.24
C ASP A 373 17.58 1.56 -9.18
N GLN A 374 17.93 0.30 -9.44
CA GLN A 374 17.65 -0.81 -8.52
C GLN A 374 18.33 -0.64 -7.14
N ASN A 375 19.45 0.08 -7.03
CA ASN A 375 20.09 0.33 -5.74
C ASN A 375 19.23 1.24 -4.86
N ASP A 376 18.52 2.21 -5.46
CA ASP A 376 17.56 3.03 -4.72
C ASP A 376 16.40 2.16 -4.18
N MET A 377 15.96 1.17 -4.98
CA MET A 377 14.93 0.21 -4.56
C MET A 377 15.43 -0.70 -3.43
N ASP A 378 16.68 -1.17 -3.48
CA ASP A 378 17.28 -2.00 -2.43
C ASP A 378 17.40 -1.24 -1.09
N VAL A 379 17.73 0.06 -1.15
CA VAL A 379 17.69 0.95 0.00
C VAL A 379 16.28 1.01 0.55
N LEU A 380 15.27 1.32 -0.28
CA LEU A 380 13.89 1.43 0.16
C LEU A 380 13.36 0.11 0.75
N LEU A 381 13.63 -1.02 0.10
CA LEU A 381 13.31 -2.37 0.55
C LEU A 381 13.87 -2.65 1.95
N THR A 382 15.13 -2.33 2.18
CA THR A 382 15.77 -2.54 3.49
C THR A 382 15.12 -1.66 4.56
N LEU A 383 14.83 -0.39 4.25
CA LEU A 383 14.14 0.51 5.18
C LEU A 383 12.72 0.01 5.51
N PHE A 384 12.00 -0.53 4.53
CA PHE A 384 10.66 -1.11 4.74
C PHE A 384 10.67 -2.38 5.58
N GLY A 385 11.68 -3.25 5.40
CA GLY A 385 11.85 -4.40 6.27
C GLY A 385 12.05 -4.00 7.73
N VAL A 386 12.85 -2.96 7.99
CA VAL A 386 13.04 -2.41 9.34
C VAL A 386 11.75 -1.76 9.87
N ALA A 387 11.01 -1.05 9.00
CA ALA A 387 9.74 -0.41 9.34
C ALA A 387 8.58 -1.42 9.56
N GLY A 388 8.77 -2.71 9.27
CA GLY A 388 7.76 -3.74 9.47
C GLY A 388 6.66 -3.75 8.40
N ILE A 389 7.04 -3.56 7.13
CA ILE A 389 6.13 -3.67 5.98
C ILE A 389 5.34 -4.98 5.96
N ASN A 390 4.07 -4.94 5.55
CA ASN A 390 3.24 -6.15 5.48
C ASN A 390 3.65 -7.04 4.31
N PHE A 391 3.81 -6.44 3.12
CA PHE A 391 4.19 -7.15 1.91
C PHE A 391 4.86 -6.26 0.86
N ILE A 392 5.60 -6.91 -0.03
CA ILE A 392 6.20 -6.32 -1.23
C ILE A 392 5.80 -7.15 -2.46
N MET A 393 6.20 -6.71 -3.65
CA MET A 393 5.99 -7.48 -4.87
C MET A 393 7.12 -8.47 -5.09
N GLY A 394 6.84 -9.53 -5.83
CA GLY A 394 7.81 -10.50 -6.30
C GLY A 394 7.50 -10.85 -7.74
N ILE A 395 8.44 -10.53 -8.62
CA ILE A 395 8.39 -10.92 -10.04
C ILE A 395 9.71 -11.58 -10.49
N PRO A 396 9.73 -12.24 -11.65
CA PRO A 396 10.98 -12.76 -12.21
C PRO A 396 11.94 -11.61 -12.58
N GLY A 397 13.14 -11.62 -11.98
CA GLY A 397 14.23 -10.73 -12.40
C GLY A 397 14.02 -9.22 -12.21
N SER A 398 13.04 -8.81 -11.39
CA SER A 398 12.71 -7.39 -11.14
C SER A 398 12.19 -6.61 -12.35
N ASP A 399 11.90 -7.28 -13.48
CA ASP A 399 11.47 -6.65 -14.72
C ASP A 399 10.04 -7.09 -15.09
N ASP A 400 9.08 -6.17 -15.02
CA ASP A 400 7.72 -6.45 -15.46
C ASP A 400 7.61 -6.19 -16.97
N ILE A 401 7.75 -7.26 -17.74
CA ILE A 401 7.75 -7.22 -19.21
C ILE A 401 6.41 -6.78 -19.83
N MET A 402 5.33 -6.73 -19.04
CA MET A 402 4.02 -6.27 -19.52
C MET A 402 3.80 -4.80 -19.19
N LEU A 403 4.13 -4.39 -17.96
CA LEU A 403 3.91 -3.03 -17.46
C LEU A 403 5.10 -2.08 -17.72
N ASN A 404 6.24 -2.62 -18.18
CA ASN A 404 7.45 -1.89 -18.58
C ASN A 404 8.06 -1.02 -17.46
N TYR A 405 8.18 -1.56 -16.26
CA TYR A 405 8.80 -0.92 -15.10
C TYR A 405 9.57 -1.95 -14.27
N GLN A 406 10.43 -1.46 -13.36
CA GLN A 406 11.24 -2.31 -12.50
C GLN A 406 10.68 -2.29 -11.07
N THR A 407 10.62 -3.45 -10.43
CA THR A 407 10.15 -3.63 -9.04
C THR A 407 11.06 -4.63 -8.28
N THR A 408 10.60 -5.21 -7.18
CA THR A 408 11.31 -6.24 -6.43
C THR A 408 11.11 -7.64 -7.04
N SER A 409 12.19 -8.40 -7.06
CA SER A 409 12.20 -9.79 -7.51
C SER A 409 11.85 -10.79 -6.42
N PHE A 410 11.67 -12.04 -6.84
CA PHE A 410 11.64 -13.19 -5.92
C PHE A 410 12.88 -13.30 -5.02
N HIS A 411 14.05 -12.87 -5.51
CA HIS A 411 15.31 -12.94 -4.77
C HIS A 411 15.40 -11.85 -3.71
N ASP A 412 14.84 -10.68 -3.99
CA ASP A 412 14.85 -9.54 -3.06
C ASP A 412 14.02 -9.84 -1.80
N ALA A 413 12.91 -10.56 -1.97
CA ALA A 413 12.14 -11.09 -0.86
C ALA A 413 12.97 -12.03 0.03
N LEU A 414 13.77 -12.92 -0.58
CA LEU A 414 14.67 -13.80 0.17
C LEU A 414 15.80 -13.03 0.85
N TYR A 415 16.39 -12.04 0.17
CA TYR A 415 17.38 -11.15 0.76
C TYR A 415 16.83 -10.53 2.03
N LEU A 416 15.66 -9.89 1.97
CA LEU A 416 15.10 -9.21 3.14
C LEU A 416 14.77 -10.19 4.27
N ARG A 417 14.15 -11.34 3.94
CA ARG A 417 13.84 -12.40 4.91
C ARG A 417 15.09 -12.94 5.60
N LYS A 418 16.19 -13.17 4.86
CA LYS A 418 17.44 -13.66 5.45
C LYS A 418 18.16 -12.59 6.27
N THR A 419 18.26 -11.37 5.75
CA THR A 419 18.98 -10.25 6.39
C THR A 419 18.32 -9.83 7.70
N LEU A 420 16.98 -9.84 7.76
CA LEU A 420 16.22 -9.40 8.94
C LEU A 420 15.59 -10.54 9.75
N GLY A 421 15.83 -11.79 9.37
CA GLY A 421 15.27 -12.97 10.04
C GLY A 421 13.74 -13.09 9.93
N LEU A 422 13.14 -12.49 8.88
CA LEU A 422 11.71 -12.52 8.65
C LEU A 422 11.28 -13.84 8.01
N ARG A 423 10.01 -14.21 8.20
CA ARG A 423 9.40 -15.43 7.64
C ARG A 423 8.15 -15.09 6.79
N PRO A 424 7.69 -15.98 5.89
CA PRO A 424 6.38 -15.87 5.23
C PRO A 424 5.22 -15.93 6.25
N THR A 425 3.96 -15.90 5.83
CA THR A 425 2.83 -16.21 6.74
C THR A 425 2.99 -17.60 7.38
N PRO A 426 2.51 -17.82 8.62
CA PRO A 426 2.68 -19.11 9.31
C PRO A 426 2.15 -20.30 8.52
N GLU A 427 0.98 -20.13 7.91
CA GLU A 427 0.29 -21.16 7.12
C GLU A 427 1.10 -21.51 5.87
N PHE A 428 1.59 -20.48 5.16
CA PHE A 428 2.41 -20.66 3.97
C PHE A 428 3.79 -21.22 4.27
N GLU A 429 4.43 -20.81 5.36
CA GLU A 429 5.69 -21.40 5.81
C GLU A 429 5.56 -22.91 6.08
N ALA A 430 4.48 -23.33 6.74
CA ALA A 430 4.21 -24.75 6.97
C ALA A 430 4.00 -25.50 5.64
N TRP A 431 3.26 -24.91 4.70
CA TRP A 431 3.07 -25.47 3.37
C TRP A 431 4.39 -25.60 2.60
N LEU A 432 5.26 -24.59 2.61
CA LEU A 432 6.58 -24.65 1.98
C LEU A 432 7.43 -25.82 2.52
N GLN A 433 7.34 -26.09 3.83
CA GLN A 433 8.03 -27.21 4.47
C GLN A 433 7.42 -28.55 4.07
N THR A 434 6.09 -28.69 4.08
CA THR A 434 5.39 -29.91 3.67
C THR A 434 5.66 -30.25 2.20
N MET A 435 5.68 -29.24 1.34
CA MET A 435 5.96 -29.41 -0.08
C MET A 435 7.42 -29.72 -0.37
N GLY A 436 8.33 -29.55 0.60
CA GLY A 436 9.77 -29.74 0.40
C GLY A 436 10.45 -28.57 -0.34
N ILE A 437 9.80 -27.40 -0.38
CA ILE A 437 10.36 -26.16 -0.96
C ILE A 437 11.31 -25.50 0.05
N ALA A 438 10.96 -25.55 1.33
CA ALA A 438 11.76 -25.03 2.42
C ALA A 438 12.17 -26.14 3.41
N GLN A 439 13.35 -26.00 4.00
CA GLN A 439 13.84 -26.90 5.03
C GLN A 439 13.09 -26.68 6.35
N SER A 440 12.82 -27.77 7.07
CA SER A 440 12.21 -27.72 8.42
C SER A 440 13.26 -27.47 9.51
N GLY A 441 12.88 -26.76 10.58
CA GLY A 441 13.61 -26.77 11.86
C GLY A 441 14.89 -25.91 11.94
N GLY A 442 15.15 -25.03 10.96
CA GLY A 442 16.32 -24.13 10.96
C GLY A 442 16.04 -22.68 11.43
N PRO A 443 17.09 -21.90 11.73
CA PRO A 443 16.97 -20.45 11.91
C PRO A 443 16.71 -19.78 10.56
N GLY A 444 15.56 -19.11 10.44
CA GLY A 444 15.11 -18.40 9.23
C GLY A 444 14.58 -19.33 8.12
N LEU A 445 14.17 -18.72 7.01
CA LEU A 445 13.71 -19.43 5.82
C LEU A 445 14.92 -19.93 4.99
N ARG A 446 15.02 -21.24 4.77
CA ARG A 446 16.03 -21.86 3.90
C ARG A 446 15.33 -22.70 2.83
N LEU A 447 15.63 -22.42 1.56
CA LEU A 447 15.11 -23.21 0.45
C LEU A 447 15.80 -24.58 0.40
N ALA A 448 15.11 -25.56 -0.17
CA ALA A 448 15.68 -26.86 -0.50
C ALA A 448 16.49 -26.78 -1.82
N ASP A 449 17.49 -27.66 -1.97
CA ASP A 449 18.43 -27.63 -3.11
C ASP A 449 17.88 -28.30 -4.39
N GLY A 450 16.66 -28.84 -4.37
CA GLY A 450 16.10 -29.63 -5.46
C GLY A 450 14.63 -29.35 -5.74
N LEU A 451 14.19 -29.70 -6.95
CA LEU A 451 12.79 -29.58 -7.33
C LEU A 451 11.92 -30.51 -6.47
N PRO A 452 10.89 -29.98 -5.78
CA PRO A 452 10.09 -30.81 -4.91
C PRO A 452 9.27 -31.86 -5.68
N ALA A 453 9.10 -33.04 -5.09
CA ALA A 453 8.45 -34.19 -5.73
C ALA A 453 7.05 -33.91 -6.30
N PRO A 454 6.17 -33.10 -5.66
CA PRO A 454 4.88 -32.75 -6.26
C PRO A 454 5.00 -32.03 -7.60
N PHE A 455 5.98 -31.14 -7.77
CA PHE A 455 6.17 -30.37 -9.01
C PHE A 455 6.96 -31.15 -10.07
N SER A 456 7.86 -32.04 -9.66
CA SER A 456 8.60 -32.88 -10.61
C SER A 456 7.68 -33.83 -11.39
N GLN A 457 6.62 -34.33 -10.76
CA GLN A 457 5.60 -35.13 -11.44
C GLN A 457 4.82 -34.33 -12.47
N ALA A 458 4.46 -33.09 -12.16
CA ALA A 458 3.74 -32.21 -13.07
C ALA A 458 4.60 -31.82 -14.28
N LEU A 459 5.86 -31.44 -14.05
CA LEU A 459 6.81 -31.10 -15.13
C LEU A 459 7.15 -32.32 -16.00
N ALA A 460 7.16 -33.54 -15.44
CA ALA A 460 7.38 -34.75 -16.21
C ALA A 460 6.22 -35.10 -17.17
N GLN A 461 5.01 -34.55 -16.97
CA GLN A 461 3.86 -34.73 -17.85
C GLN A 461 3.80 -33.71 -19.01
N LEU A 462 4.67 -32.70 -19.00
CA LEU A 462 4.78 -31.68 -20.06
C LEU A 462 5.79 -32.06 -21.17
N ASN A 463 6.58 -33.12 -20.93
CA ASN A 463 7.45 -33.76 -21.92
C ASN A 463 6.80 -35.03 -22.44
#